data_AF-G4ZML3-F1
#
_entry.id   AF-G4ZML3-F1
#
_cell.length_a   1.000
_cell.length_b   1.000
_cell.length_c   1.000
_cell.angle_alpha   90.00
_cell.angle_beta   90.00
_cell.angle_gamma   90.00
#
_symmetry.space_group_name_H-M   'P 1'
#
loop_
_entity.id
_entity.type
_entity.pdbx_description
1 polymer ?
#
loop_
_entity_poly.entity_id
_entity_poly.type
_entity_poly.pdbx_seq_one_letter_code
_entity_poly.pdbx_strand_id
1 'polypeptide(L)' 'MANLTYSHPRNYGKDSRHCRVCKTTRGLIRKYHLNMCRRCFRERATDIGFVKVNSDPEQLTP' A
#
# COMPACT_ATOMS: atom_id res chain seq x y z
N MET A 1 36.31 6.45 11.62
CA MET A 1 35.14 6.01 12.42
C MET A 1 34.08 5.54 11.44
N ALA A 2 33.61 4.30 11.55
CA ALA A 2 32.55 3.81 10.67
C ALA A 2 31.20 4.41 11.10
N ASN A 3 30.43 4.94 10.16
CA ASN A 3 29.05 5.36 10.42
C ASN A 3 28.19 4.13 10.69
N LEU A 4 27.89 3.84 11.96
CA LEU A 4 27.10 2.69 12.42
C LEU A 4 25.59 2.81 12.16
N THR A 5 25.12 3.91 11.56
CA THR A 5 23.71 4.12 11.26
C THR A 5 23.25 3.23 10.10
N TYR A 6 22.06 2.64 10.21
CA TYR A 6 21.48 1.79 9.15
C TYR A 6 22.28 0.51 8.84
N SER A 7 23.03 -0.03 9.81
CA SER A 7 23.82 -1.26 9.65
C SER A 7 22.99 -2.55 9.61
N HIS A 8 21.78 -2.55 10.18
CA HIS A 8 20.94 -3.74 10.24
C HIS A 8 20.28 -4.05 8.88
N PRO A 9 20.43 -5.27 8.32
CA PRO A 9 19.80 -5.65 7.06
C PRO A 9 18.27 -5.70 7.17
N ARG A 10 17.56 -5.14 6.20
CA ARG A 10 16.08 -5.03 6.17
C ARG A 10 15.48 -5.84 5.04
N ASN A 11 15.96 -7.07 4.87
CA ASN A 11 15.52 -7.95 3.77
C ASN A 11 14.08 -8.47 3.96
N TYR A 12 13.62 -8.53 5.22
CA TYR A 12 12.30 -9.05 5.59
C TYR A 12 11.65 -8.22 6.71
N GLY A 13 10.43 -8.59 7.09
CA GLY A 13 9.67 -7.88 8.13
C GLY A 13 9.01 -6.60 7.63
N LYS A 14 8.54 -5.79 8.57
CA LYS A 14 7.72 -4.61 8.27
C LYS A 14 8.48 -3.50 7.54
N ASP A 15 9.76 -3.34 7.85
CA ASP A 15 10.59 -2.26 7.33
C ASP A 15 11.23 -2.59 5.98
N SER A 16 11.15 -3.85 5.55
CA SER A 16 11.58 -4.28 4.22
C SER A 16 10.73 -3.74 3.08
N ARG A 17 9.50 -3.29 3.39
CA ARG A 17 8.51 -2.90 2.39
C ARG A 17 7.78 -1.65 2.85
N HIS A 18 7.52 -0.79 1.89
CA HIS A 18 6.79 0.45 2.11
C HIS A 18 5.74 0.65 1.01
N CYS A 19 4.74 1.46 1.30
CA CYS A 19 3.75 1.86 0.31
C CYS A 19 4.43 2.58 -0.86
N ARG A 20 4.07 2.21 -2.09
CA ARG A 20 4.60 2.86 -3.30
C ARG A 20 4.31 4.38 -3.34
N VAL A 21 3.19 4.81 -2.79
CA VAL A 21 2.71 6.21 -2.82
C VAL A 21 3.22 7.01 -1.62
N CYS A 22 2.81 6.64 -0.40
CA CYS A 22 3.08 7.46 0.80
C CYS A 22 4.27 6.98 1.65
N LYS A 23 5.02 5.96 1.20
CA LYS A 23 6.17 5.37 1.90
C LYS A 23 5.91 4.85 3.33
N THR A 24 4.65 4.78 3.76
CA THR A 24 4.32 4.17 5.06
C THR A 24 4.57 2.66 5.05
N THR A 25 5.03 2.14 6.19
CA THR A 25 5.16 0.69 6.42
C THR A 25 3.92 0.10 7.10
N ARG A 26 2.92 0.93 7.44
CA ARG A 26 1.72 0.51 8.18
C ARG A 26 0.56 0.19 7.24
N GLY A 27 -0.11 -0.94 7.49
CA GLY A 27 -1.32 -1.32 6.75
C GLY A 27 -1.08 -1.49 5.26
N LEU A 28 0.04 -2.11 4.90
CA LEU A 28 0.42 -2.39 3.52
C LEU A 28 -0.40 -3.58 3.00
N ILE A 29 -1.15 -3.37 1.93
CA ILE A 29 -1.83 -4.42 1.18
C ILE A 29 -0.80 -5.08 0.28
N ARG A 30 -0.51 -6.35 0.57
CA ARG A 30 0.52 -7.16 -0.11
C ARG A 30 -0.06 -8.14 -1.13
N LYS A 31 -1.39 -8.29 -1.17
CA LYS A 31 -2.08 -9.18 -2.10
C LYS A 31 -1.88 -8.68 -3.54
N TYR A 32 -1.72 -9.59 -4.49
CA TYR A 32 -1.54 -9.30 -5.91
C TYR A 32 -0.37 -8.35 -6.21
N HIS A 33 0.66 -8.32 -5.34
CA HIS A 33 1.84 -7.46 -5.47
C HIS A 33 1.55 -5.94 -5.52
N LEU A 34 0.37 -5.50 -5.06
CA LEU A 34 -0.01 -4.07 -5.03
C LEU A 34 1.00 -3.22 -4.23
N ASN A 35 1.50 -3.71 -3.09
CA ASN A 35 2.41 -2.99 -2.18
C ASN A 35 1.95 -1.55 -1.90
N MET A 36 0.67 -1.39 -1.60
CA MET A 36 0.01 -0.09 -1.41
C MET A 36 -0.65 -0.01 -0.02
N CYS A 37 -0.62 1.16 0.61
CA CYS A 37 -1.23 1.35 1.92
C CYS A 37 -2.76 1.31 1.82
N ARG A 38 -3.47 0.88 2.87
CA ARG A 38 -4.95 0.82 2.85
C ARG A 38 -5.66 2.15 2.55
N ARG A 39 -5.05 3.30 2.89
CA ARG A 39 -5.60 4.64 2.60
C ARG A 39 -5.47 4.94 1.11
N CYS A 40 -4.23 4.85 0.63
CA CYS A 40 -3.81 5.00 -0.76
C CYS A 40 -4.60 4.08 -1.71
N PHE A 41 -4.86 2.85 -1.30
CA PHE A 41 -5.62 1.89 -2.08
C PHE A 41 -7.07 2.32 -2.24
N ARG A 42 -7.72 2.83 -1.19
CA ARG A 42 -9.12 3.28 -1.28
C ARG A 42 -9.29 4.50 -2.18
N GLU A 43 -8.32 5.41 -2.18
CA GLU A 43 -8.32 6.58 -3.07
C GLU A 43 -8.19 6.22 -4.55
N ARG A 44 -7.50 5.13 -4.88
CA ARG A 44 -7.18 4.72 -6.26
C ARG A 44 -7.84 3.41 -6.67
N ALA A 45 -8.76 2.87 -5.85
CA ALA A 45 -9.35 1.57 -6.08
C ALA A 45 -10.10 1.53 -7.42
N THR A 46 -10.84 2.60 -7.72
CA THR A 46 -11.58 2.79 -8.96
C THR A 46 -10.67 2.82 -10.17
N ASP A 47 -9.57 3.58 -10.11
CA ASP A 47 -8.61 3.74 -11.22
C ASP A 47 -7.84 2.44 -11.52
N ILE A 48 -7.61 1.61 -10.49
CA ILE A 48 -7.00 0.29 -10.63
C ILE A 48 -8.00 -0.73 -11.21
N GLY A 49 -9.31 -0.42 -11.19
CA GLY A 49 -10.39 -1.29 -11.66
C GLY A 49 -11.04 -2.15 -10.58
N PHE A 50 -10.83 -1.85 -9.30
CA PHE A 50 -11.56 -2.51 -8.21
C PHE A 50 -12.94 -1.86 -8.04
N VAL A 51 -14.00 -2.63 -8.30
CA VAL A 51 -15.39 -2.23 -8.11
C VAL A 51 -16.00 -2.95 -6.92
N LYS A 52 -16.76 -2.24 -6.08
CA LYS A 52 -17.52 -2.83 -4.99
C LYS A 52 -18.86 -3.35 -5.53
N VAL A 53 -19.05 -4.66 -5.48
CA VAL A 53 -20.21 -5.36 -6.08
C VAL A 53 -21.49 -5.27 -5.24
N ASN A 54 -21.36 -5.01 -3.93
CA ASN A 54 -22.48 -4.99 -2.97
C ASN A 54 -22.88 -3.57 -2.55
N SER A 55 -22.51 -2.55 -3.32
CA SER A 55 -23.00 -1.18 -3.14
C SER A 55 -23.96 -0.87 -4.27
N ASP A 56 -25.06 -0.19 -3.94
CA ASP A 56 -26.06 0.22 -4.90
C ASP A 56 -25.40 0.93 -6.11
N PRO A 57 -25.84 0.63 -7.35
CA PRO A 57 -25.20 1.09 -8.58
C PRO A 57 -25.16 2.63 -8.73
N GLU A 58 -25.89 3.35 -7.89
CA GLU A 58 -25.97 4.82 -7.87
C GLU A 58 -24.69 5.50 -7.34
N GLN A 59 -23.76 4.77 -6.74
CA GLN A 59 -22.51 5.33 -6.17
C GLN A 59 -21.27 5.13 -7.04
N LEU A 60 -21.41 4.58 -8.25
CA LEU A 60 -20.27 4.29 -9.15
C LEU A 60 -20.16 5.25 -10.35
N THR A 61 -21.07 6.22 -10.47
CA THR A 61 -20.91 7.35 -11.38
C THR A 61 -20.10 8.45 -10.70
N PRO A 62 -19.15 9.10 -11.41
CA PRO A 62 -18.43 10.25 -10.87
C PRO A 62 -19.35 11.40 -10.47
#